data_AF-A0A0V1M0S1-F1
#
_entry.id   AF-A0A0V1M0S1-F1
#
_cell.length_a   1.000
_cell.length_b   1.000
_cell.length_c   1.000
_cell.angle_alpha   90.00
_cell.angle_beta   90.00
_cell.angle_gamma   90.00
#
_symmetry.space_group_name_H-M   'P 1'
#
loop_
_entity.id
_entity.type
_entity.pdbx_description
1 polymer ?
#
loop_
_entity_poly.entity_id
_entity_poly.type
_entity_poly.pdbx_seq_one_letter_code
_entity_poly.pdbx_strand_id
1 'polypeptide(L)'
;LDEELIALRRACKSFIKNCQPLITFVVVQKRHHARFFCCDEAAARGRGKNIPAGTVVDRAVTSPDEYDFFLCSHHGIQGTSRPTRYHVLLDESNMNANTMQSITYYLCHIYGRCTRSVSIPAPVYFAHLVCARARYHVLAALNSGLVEKFSDEDSSSSSSSSKAESVKAELVKIIALHSRVKKVMYYA
;
A
#
# COMPACT_ATOMS: atom_id res chain seq x y z
N LEU A 1 13.94 -0.76 4.83
CA LEU A 1 14.53 -0.76 3.47
C LEU A 1 15.45 -1.95 3.28
N ASP A 2 16.36 -2.19 4.24
CA ASP A 2 17.43 -3.19 4.13
C ASP A 2 16.95 -4.62 3.89
N GLU A 3 15.85 -5.04 4.51
CA GLU A 3 15.33 -6.40 4.30
C GLU A 3 14.60 -6.55 2.95
N GLU A 4 13.62 -5.68 2.69
CA GLU A 4 12.74 -5.79 1.51
C GLU A 4 13.49 -5.55 0.19
N LEU A 5 14.41 -4.58 0.15
CA LEU A 5 15.19 -4.27 -1.04
C LEU A 5 16.12 -5.43 -1.42
N ILE A 6 16.79 -6.03 -0.42
CA ILE A 6 17.65 -7.20 -0.63
C ILE A 6 16.82 -8.39 -1.11
N ALA A 7 15.64 -8.60 -0.53
CA ALA A 7 14.73 -9.66 -0.94
C ALA A 7 14.27 -9.49 -2.41
N LEU A 8 13.91 -8.26 -2.81
CA LEU A 8 13.54 -7.94 -4.19
C LEU A 8 14.69 -8.19 -5.16
N ARG A 9 15.90 -7.70 -4.87
CA ARG A 9 17.08 -7.94 -5.73
C ARG A 9 17.41 -9.43 -5.85
N ARG A 10 17.30 -10.18 -4.75
CA ARG A 10 17.50 -11.64 -4.75
C ARG A 10 16.48 -12.34 -5.64
N ALA A 11 15.21 -11.93 -5.58
CA ALA A 11 14.17 -12.47 -6.45
C ALA A 11 14.44 -12.14 -7.93
N CYS A 12 14.80 -10.91 -8.28
CA CYS A 12 15.14 -10.56 -9.67
C CYS A 12 16.28 -11.44 -10.24
N LYS A 13 17.34 -11.66 -9.44
CA LYS A 13 18.46 -12.52 -9.82
C LYS A 13 18.07 -13.99 -10.00
N SER A 14 17.07 -14.49 -9.28
CA SER A 14 16.62 -15.88 -9.40
C SER A 14 15.79 -16.15 -10.65
N PHE A 15 15.09 -15.15 -11.18
CA PHE A 15 14.25 -15.30 -12.37
C PHE A 15 15.02 -15.08 -13.68
N ILE A 16 15.92 -14.10 -13.73
CA ILE A 16 16.67 -13.75 -14.94
C ILE A 16 18.15 -13.63 -14.59
N LYS A 17 18.98 -14.49 -15.20
CA LYS A 17 20.44 -14.43 -15.03
C LYS A 17 20.94 -13.03 -15.43
N ASN A 18 21.77 -12.43 -14.58
CA ASN A 18 22.35 -11.10 -14.76
C ASN A 18 21.36 -9.92 -14.81
N CYS A 19 20.12 -10.09 -14.34
CA CYS A 19 19.18 -8.98 -14.24
C CYS A 19 19.42 -8.14 -12.99
N GLN A 20 19.73 -6.86 -13.20
CA GLN A 20 19.77 -5.83 -12.15
C GLN A 20 18.92 -4.64 -12.61
N PRO A 21 17.58 -4.73 -12.44
CA PRO A 21 16.72 -3.61 -12.78
C PRO A 21 16.96 -2.45 -11.80
N LEU A 22 16.78 -1.23 -12.29
CA LEU A 22 16.73 -0.04 -11.44
C LEU A 22 15.45 -0.10 -10.59
N ILE A 23 15.59 0.12 -9.30
CA ILE A 23 14.50 0.08 -8.33
C ILE A 23 14.27 1.47 -7.75
N THR A 24 13.01 1.87 -7.73
CA THR A 24 12.53 3.03 -6.99
C THR A 24 11.60 2.54 -5.89
N PHE A 25 11.90 2.90 -4.63
CA PHE A 25 11.16 2.48 -3.45
C PHE A 25 10.43 3.68 -2.83
N VAL A 26 9.09 3.63 -2.84
CA VAL A 26 8.25 4.71 -2.32
C VAL A 26 7.31 4.19 -1.24
N VAL A 27 7.40 4.76 -0.04
CA VAL A 27 6.47 4.50 1.05
C VAL A 27 5.25 5.38 0.90
N VAL A 28 4.06 4.77 0.97
CA VAL A 28 2.77 5.47 0.82
C VAL A 28 2.04 5.51 2.16
N GLN A 29 2.02 6.66 2.80
CA GLN A 29 1.38 6.85 4.10
C GLN A 29 0.10 7.67 3.95
N LYS A 30 -1.06 6.99 3.90
CA LYS A 30 -2.38 7.64 3.85
C LYS A 30 -2.86 8.14 5.23
N ARG A 31 -2.40 7.48 6.31
CA ARG A 31 -2.86 7.75 7.68
C ARG A 31 -1.78 8.53 8.43
N HIS A 32 -2.01 9.83 8.58
CA HIS A 32 -1.20 10.77 9.38
C HIS A 32 -2.06 11.97 9.81
N HIS A 33 -1.44 12.89 10.56
CA HIS A 33 -2.10 14.04 11.15
C HIS A 33 -2.14 15.28 10.25
N ALA A 34 -1.27 15.39 9.24
CA ALA A 34 -1.25 16.54 8.32
C ALA A 34 -2.59 16.73 7.58
N ARG A 35 -3.06 17.98 7.53
CA ARG A 35 -4.25 18.45 6.79
C ARG A 35 -3.90 19.75 6.07
N PHE A 36 -4.51 19.96 4.92
CA PHE A 36 -4.24 21.11 4.06
C PHE A 36 -5.56 21.78 3.68
N PHE A 37 -5.55 23.11 3.65
CA PHE A 37 -6.70 23.94 3.40
C PHE A 37 -6.36 24.97 2.32
N CYS A 38 -7.34 25.36 1.51
CA CYS A 38 -7.15 26.46 0.57
C CYS A 38 -7.08 27.78 1.33
N CYS A 39 -6.11 28.63 1.01
CA CYS A 39 -6.11 30.00 1.49
C CYS A 39 -7.21 30.83 0.82
N ASP A 40 -7.45 30.57 -0.47
CA ASP A 40 -8.54 31.16 -1.24
C ASP A 40 -9.75 30.22 -1.29
N GLU A 41 -10.90 30.67 -0.81
CA GLU A 41 -12.13 29.89 -0.83
C GLU A 41 -12.61 29.55 -2.25
N ALA A 42 -12.30 30.37 -3.26
CA ALA A 42 -12.68 30.10 -4.65
C ALA A 42 -11.96 28.88 -5.23
N ALA A 43 -10.76 28.56 -4.73
CA ALA A 43 -10.01 27.37 -5.10
C ALA A 43 -10.53 26.09 -4.41
N ALA A 44 -11.30 26.22 -3.33
CA ALA A 44 -11.83 25.08 -2.59
C ALA A 44 -12.88 24.30 -3.40
N ARG A 45 -13.04 23.00 -3.07
CA ARG A 45 -13.94 22.08 -3.80
C ARG A 45 -14.89 21.35 -2.86
N GLY A 46 -16.13 21.23 -3.32
CA GLY A 46 -17.20 20.50 -2.65
C GLY A 46 -17.67 21.17 -1.35
N ARG A 47 -18.65 20.54 -0.70
CA ARG A 47 -19.24 21.05 0.56
C ARG A 47 -18.22 21.14 1.70
N GLY A 48 -17.22 20.27 1.70
CA GLY A 48 -16.16 20.24 2.71
C GLY A 48 -15.09 21.32 2.54
N LYS A 49 -15.18 22.19 1.51
CA LYS A 49 -14.16 23.19 1.16
C LYS A 49 -12.73 22.61 1.11
N ASN A 50 -12.59 21.43 0.52
CA ASN A 50 -11.31 20.72 0.45
C ASN A 50 -10.40 21.30 -0.63
N ILE A 51 -9.10 21.07 -0.48
CA ILE A 51 -8.13 21.31 -1.56
C ILE A 51 -8.47 20.48 -2.80
N PRO A 52 -8.22 20.99 -4.02
CA PRO A 52 -8.55 20.30 -5.25
C PRO A 52 -7.73 19.00 -5.42
N ALA A 53 -8.32 18.03 -6.12
CA ALA A 53 -7.60 16.83 -6.51
C ALA A 53 -6.41 17.20 -7.42
N GLY A 54 -5.25 16.59 -7.18
CA GLY A 54 -3.99 16.91 -7.85
C GLY A 54 -3.11 17.92 -7.09
N THR A 55 -3.57 18.47 -5.97
CA THR A 55 -2.74 19.35 -5.13
C THR A 55 -1.53 18.58 -4.60
N VAL A 56 -0.34 19.09 -4.87
CA VAL A 56 0.95 18.59 -4.37
C VAL A 56 1.53 19.60 -3.39
N VAL A 57 2.12 19.10 -2.30
CA VAL A 57 2.91 19.90 -1.36
C VAL A 57 4.23 19.18 -1.11
N ASP A 58 5.32 19.74 -1.66
CA ASP A 58 6.68 19.18 -1.58
C ASP A 58 7.69 20.14 -0.93
N ARG A 59 7.22 21.25 -0.34
CA ARG A 59 8.04 22.28 0.30
C ARG A 59 7.51 22.65 1.67
N ALA A 60 8.40 23.20 2.51
CA ALA A 60 8.17 23.80 3.83
C ALA A 60 7.69 22.85 4.94
N VAL A 61 6.78 21.92 4.64
CA VAL A 61 6.20 20.97 5.60
C VAL A 61 6.66 19.52 5.38
N THR A 62 7.50 19.32 4.37
CA THR A 62 8.20 18.08 4.07
C THR A 62 9.51 18.01 4.84
N SER A 63 10.17 16.86 4.79
CA SER A 63 11.44 16.63 5.46
C SER A 63 12.52 17.53 4.84
N PRO A 64 13.43 18.12 5.63
CA PRO A 64 14.43 19.04 5.11
C PRO A 64 15.45 18.36 4.19
N ASP A 65 15.82 17.12 4.53
CA ASP A 65 16.92 16.41 3.88
C ASP A 65 16.47 15.18 3.09
N GLU A 66 15.21 14.78 3.23
CA GLU A 66 14.68 13.56 2.61
C GLU A 66 13.73 13.90 1.46
N TYR A 67 13.59 12.96 0.53
CA TYR A 67 12.69 13.15 -0.60
C TYR A 67 11.27 12.68 -0.26
N ASP A 68 10.42 13.61 0.20
CA ASP A 68 8.99 13.34 0.40
C ASP A 68 8.08 14.46 -0.11
N PHE A 69 6.83 14.10 -0.34
CA PHE A 69 5.78 15.02 -0.77
C PHE A 69 4.40 14.54 -0.35
N PHE A 70 3.47 15.47 -0.17
CA PHE A 70 2.05 15.17 -0.02
C PHE A 70 1.34 15.32 -1.35
N LEU A 71 0.43 14.40 -1.67
CA LEU A 71 -0.44 14.50 -2.83
C LEU A 71 -1.89 14.22 -2.43
N CYS A 72 -2.77 15.18 -2.68
CA CYS A 72 -4.21 15.02 -2.57
C CYS A 72 -4.76 14.53 -3.92
N SER A 73 -4.70 13.23 -4.19
CA SER A 73 -5.08 12.71 -5.50
C SER A 73 -6.60 12.61 -5.74
N HIS A 74 -7.44 12.80 -4.72
CA HIS A 74 -8.87 12.48 -4.76
C HIS A 74 -9.75 13.70 -4.43
N HIS A 75 -11.01 13.65 -4.86
CA HIS A 75 -12.01 14.63 -4.47
C HIS A 75 -12.58 14.30 -3.08
N GLY A 76 -12.50 15.25 -2.14
CA GLY A 76 -13.03 15.12 -0.79
C GLY A 76 -14.55 15.26 -0.74
N ILE A 77 -15.27 14.13 -0.70
CA ILE A 77 -16.75 14.09 -0.69
C ILE A 77 -17.30 14.66 0.63
N GLN A 78 -16.71 14.28 1.75
CA GLN A 78 -17.18 14.64 3.08
C GLN A 78 -16.00 14.79 4.05
N GLY A 79 -16.14 15.75 4.97
CA GLY A 79 -15.10 16.08 5.94
C GLY A 79 -13.86 16.67 5.28
N THR A 80 -12.74 16.64 6.00
CA THR A 80 -11.45 17.12 5.50
C THR A 80 -10.68 15.99 4.84
N SER A 81 -10.26 16.21 3.59
CA SER A 81 -9.39 15.31 2.83
C SER A 81 -8.10 15.02 3.60
N ARG A 82 -7.59 13.81 3.43
CA ARG A 82 -6.27 13.40 3.92
C ARG A 82 -5.34 13.22 2.72
N PRO A 83 -4.53 14.23 2.35
CA PRO A 83 -3.54 14.10 1.29
C PRO A 83 -2.52 13.05 1.70
N THR A 84 -2.19 12.10 0.83
CA THR A 84 -1.30 11.00 1.16
C THR A 84 0.15 11.50 1.14
N ARG A 85 0.95 11.14 2.15
CA ARG A 85 2.40 11.38 2.16
C ARG A 85 3.11 10.27 1.39
N TYR A 86 3.98 10.64 0.47
CA TYR A 86 4.85 9.75 -0.30
C TYR A 86 6.28 10.05 0.07
N HIS A 87 7.02 9.02 0.47
CA HIS A 87 8.39 9.17 0.91
C HIS A 87 9.28 8.23 0.10
N VAL A 88 10.18 8.81 -0.69
CA VAL A 88 11.04 8.10 -1.63
C VAL A 88 12.31 7.69 -0.88
N LEU A 89 12.36 6.42 -0.49
CA LEU A 89 13.49 5.84 0.26
C LEU A 89 14.68 5.50 -0.63
N LEU A 90 14.42 5.20 -1.90
CA LEU A 90 15.43 4.86 -2.89
C LEU A 90 14.91 5.26 -4.27
N ASP A 91 15.77 5.84 -5.09
CA ASP A 91 15.47 6.06 -6.50
C ASP A 91 16.71 5.83 -7.38
N GLU A 92 16.88 4.61 -7.87
CA GLU A 92 17.95 4.27 -8.81
C GLU A 92 17.66 4.76 -10.23
N SER A 93 16.40 5.09 -10.53
CA SER A 93 15.99 5.61 -11.83
C SER A 93 16.30 7.10 -11.98
N ASN A 94 16.70 7.76 -10.89
CA ASN A 94 17.01 9.20 -10.81
C ASN A 94 15.92 10.07 -11.46
N MET A 95 14.67 9.81 -11.08
CA MET A 95 13.52 10.56 -11.57
C MET A 95 13.51 11.95 -10.96
N ASN A 96 13.17 12.95 -11.78
CA ASN A 96 12.89 14.27 -11.25
C ASN A 96 11.59 14.27 -10.43
N ALA A 97 11.43 15.29 -9.58
CA ALA A 97 10.29 15.37 -8.68
C ALA A 97 8.93 15.43 -9.39
N ASN A 98 8.86 16.21 -10.47
CA ASN A 98 7.63 16.36 -11.27
C ASN A 98 7.19 15.03 -11.89
N THR A 99 8.13 14.22 -12.38
CA THR A 99 7.88 12.91 -12.98
C THR A 99 7.36 11.94 -11.94
N MET A 100 8.00 11.86 -10.77
CA MET A 100 7.55 11.02 -9.66
C MET A 100 6.13 11.37 -9.21
N GLN A 101 5.87 12.66 -8.98
CA GLN A 101 4.57 13.17 -8.55
C GLN A 101 3.50 12.89 -9.61
N SER A 102 3.83 13.10 -10.89
CA SER A 102 2.92 12.85 -12.02
C SER A 102 2.58 11.37 -12.18
N ILE A 103 3.58 10.47 -12.16
CA ILE A 103 3.37 9.02 -12.20
C ILE A 103 2.49 8.59 -11.03
N THR A 104 2.78 9.06 -9.83
CA THR A 104 2.00 8.77 -8.63
C THR A 104 0.54 9.20 -8.80
N TYR A 105 0.30 10.39 -9.34
CA TYR A 105 -1.05 10.88 -9.60
C TYR A 105 -1.78 10.10 -10.70
N TYR A 106 -1.10 9.74 -11.79
CA TYR A 106 -1.69 8.91 -12.86
C TYR A 106 -2.05 7.52 -12.37
N LEU A 107 -1.22 6.89 -11.52
CA LEU A 107 -1.54 5.61 -10.91
C LEU A 107 -2.80 5.65 -10.02
N CYS A 108 -3.21 6.82 -9.53
CA CYS A 108 -4.48 6.99 -8.81
C CYS A 108 -5.72 6.98 -9.72
N HIS A 109 -5.56 7.15 -11.04
CA HIS A 109 -6.66 7.19 -12.01
C HIS A 109 -6.95 5.83 -12.65
N ILE A 110 -6.03 4.87 -12.56
CA ILE A 110 -6.18 3.54 -13.18
C ILE A 110 -6.88 2.53 -12.27
N TYR A 111 -7.56 2.98 -11.22
CA TYR A 111 -8.28 2.09 -10.31
C TYR A 111 -9.61 1.64 -10.94
N GLY A 112 -9.63 0.43 -11.50
CA GLY A 112 -10.74 -0.07 -12.33
C GLY A 112 -12.10 -0.29 -11.65
N ARG A 113 -12.26 -0.05 -10.34
CA ARG A 113 -13.54 -0.21 -9.64
C ARG A 113 -14.40 1.06 -9.61
N CYS A 114 -13.86 2.22 -10.01
CA CYS A 114 -14.64 3.44 -10.12
C CYS A 114 -14.07 4.39 -11.19
N THR A 115 -14.93 5.26 -11.72
CA THR A 115 -14.57 6.30 -12.69
C THR A 115 -14.08 7.58 -12.00
N ARG A 116 -13.29 7.43 -10.92
CA ARG A 116 -12.82 8.54 -10.08
C ARG A 116 -11.38 8.28 -9.64
N SER A 117 -10.59 9.34 -9.51
CA SER A 117 -9.27 9.24 -8.89
C SER A 117 -9.40 8.88 -7.41
N VAL A 118 -8.63 7.87 -7.00
CA VAL A 118 -8.58 7.38 -5.61
C VAL A 118 -7.45 8.05 -4.81
N SER A 119 -7.48 7.89 -3.48
CA SER A 119 -6.57 8.60 -2.56
C SER A 119 -5.12 8.09 -2.53
N ILE A 120 -4.87 6.90 -3.09
CA ILE A 120 -3.57 6.21 -3.13
C ILE A 120 -3.44 5.51 -4.48
N PRO A 121 -2.23 5.19 -4.96
CA PRO A 121 -2.04 4.55 -6.26
C PRO A 121 -2.77 3.21 -6.34
N ALA A 122 -3.32 2.88 -7.51
CA ALA A 122 -4.08 1.65 -7.71
C ALA A 122 -3.32 0.37 -7.27
N PRO A 123 -2.01 0.20 -7.53
CA PRO A 123 -1.27 -0.96 -7.05
C PRO A 123 -1.31 -1.12 -5.51
N VAL A 124 -1.17 -0.02 -4.77
CA VAL A 124 -1.25 -0.01 -3.30
C VAL A 124 -2.66 -0.33 -2.84
N TYR A 125 -3.67 0.20 -3.53
CA TYR A 125 -5.07 -0.09 -3.24
C TYR A 125 -5.39 -1.57 -3.47
N PHE A 126 -4.92 -2.15 -4.58
CA PHE A 126 -5.10 -3.57 -4.90
C PHE A 126 -4.41 -4.48 -3.88
N ALA A 127 -3.20 -4.14 -3.44
CA ALA A 127 -2.53 -4.88 -2.36
C ALA A 127 -3.39 -4.93 -1.09
N HIS A 128 -4.02 -3.81 -0.72
CA HIS A 128 -4.93 -3.77 0.43
C HIS A 128 -6.17 -4.66 0.24
N LEU A 129 -6.74 -4.72 -0.96
CA LEU A 129 -7.85 -5.63 -1.29
C LEU A 129 -7.41 -7.11 -1.24
N VAL A 130 -6.21 -7.44 -1.71
CA VAL A 130 -5.63 -8.79 -1.65
C VAL A 130 -5.47 -9.22 -0.20
N CYS A 131 -4.86 -8.38 0.65
CA CYS A 131 -4.71 -8.66 2.08
C CYS A 131 -6.06 -8.81 2.78
N ALA A 132 -7.04 -7.96 2.48
CA ALA A 132 -8.39 -8.08 3.02
C ALA A 132 -9.05 -9.40 2.61
N ARG A 133 -8.85 -9.84 1.36
CA ARG A 133 -9.39 -11.12 0.87
C ARG A 133 -8.69 -12.32 1.51
N ALA A 134 -7.38 -12.29 1.67
CA ALA A 134 -6.64 -13.31 2.40
C ALA A 134 -7.15 -13.44 3.85
N ARG A 135 -7.43 -12.32 4.52
CA ARG A 135 -8.04 -12.32 5.86
C ARG A 135 -9.41 -13.00 5.87
N TYR A 136 -10.25 -12.79 4.85
CA TYR A 136 -11.54 -13.50 4.75
C TYR A 136 -11.37 -15.02 4.58
N HIS A 137 -10.35 -15.48 3.84
CA HIS A 137 -10.06 -16.92 3.74
C HIS A 137 -9.68 -17.52 5.09
N VAL A 138 -8.84 -16.83 5.86
CA VAL A 138 -8.46 -17.24 7.22
C VAL A 138 -9.68 -17.28 8.16
N LEU A 139 -10.51 -16.25 8.15
CA LEU A 139 -11.73 -16.21 8.98
C LEU A 139 -12.72 -17.32 8.61
N ALA A 140 -12.87 -17.64 7.33
CA ALA A 140 -13.73 -18.73 6.89
C ALA A 140 -13.22 -20.09 7.40
N ALA A 141 -11.90 -20.32 7.33
CA ALA A 141 -11.28 -21.56 7.82
C ALA A 141 -11.43 -21.74 9.34
N LEU A 142 -11.28 -20.65 10.11
CA LEU A 142 -11.51 -20.64 11.55
C LEU A 142 -12.96 -20.95 11.89
N ASN A 143 -13.93 -20.39 11.14
CA ASN A 143 -15.35 -20.61 11.37
C ASN A 143 -15.81 -22.02 10.99
N SER A 144 -15.17 -22.65 10.01
CA SER A 144 -15.45 -24.03 9.61
C SER A 144 -14.80 -25.09 10.52
N GLY A 145 -14.06 -24.66 11.56
CA GLY A 145 -13.31 -25.57 12.43
C GLY A 145 -12.16 -26.29 11.72
N LEU A 146 -11.72 -25.78 10.56
CA LEU A 146 -10.56 -26.32 9.84
C LEU A 146 -9.24 -25.89 10.48
N VAL A 147 -9.29 -24.89 11.36
CA VAL A 147 -8.17 -24.37 12.14
C VAL A 147 -8.66 -24.23 13.58
N GLU A 148 -7.90 -24.72 14.55
CA GLU A 148 -8.22 -24.53 15.96
C GLU A 148 -8.21 -23.03 16.31
N LYS A 149 -9.17 -22.60 17.14
CA LYS A 149 -9.15 -21.24 17.69
C LYS A 149 -7.96 -21.16 18.66
N PHE A 150 -6.93 -20.43 18.28
CA PHE A 150 -5.85 -20.10 19.20
C PHE A 150 -6.37 -19.13 20.25
N SER A 151 -6.54 -19.60 21.48
CA SER A 151 -6.72 -18.77 22.67
C SER A 151 -5.35 -18.30 23.17
N ASP A 152 -5.23 -17.03 23.51
CA ASP A 152 -4.00 -16.40 24.02
C ASP A 152 -3.62 -16.84 25.46
N GLU A 153 -4.35 -17.79 26.05
CA GLU A 153 -4.01 -18.38 27.35
C GLU A 153 -3.06 -19.56 27.16
N ASP A 154 -1.76 -19.30 27.12
CA ASP A 154 -0.75 -20.16 27.74
C ASP A 154 0.64 -19.49 27.71
N SER A 155 0.96 -18.82 28.81
CA SER A 155 2.31 -18.41 29.15
C SER A 155 3.08 -19.61 29.73
N SER A 156 3.75 -20.40 28.89
CA SER A 156 4.95 -21.14 29.34
C SER A 156 5.89 -21.48 28.17
N SER A 157 7.16 -21.16 28.40
CA SER A 157 8.28 -21.16 27.48
C SER A 157 8.91 -22.55 27.29
N SER A 158 9.06 -23.01 26.04
CA SER A 158 10.24 -23.77 25.52
C SER A 158 10.01 -24.54 24.20
N SER A 159 8.79 -24.63 23.64
CA SER A 159 8.50 -25.39 22.40
C SER A 159 7.92 -24.56 21.24
N SER A 160 8.27 -23.28 21.14
CA SER A 160 7.54 -22.31 20.31
C SER A 160 7.84 -22.35 18.81
N SER A 161 9.01 -22.82 18.36
CA SER A 161 9.37 -22.75 16.93
C SER A 161 8.58 -23.73 16.06
N SER A 162 8.42 -24.99 16.50
CA SER A 162 7.74 -26.03 15.73
C SER A 162 6.23 -25.77 15.59
N LYS A 163 5.59 -25.26 16.64
CA LYS A 163 4.18 -24.82 16.58
C LYS A 163 4.01 -23.63 15.63
N ALA A 164 4.88 -22.63 15.68
CA ALA A 164 4.81 -21.46 14.80
C ALA A 164 5.00 -21.84 13.32
N GLU A 165 5.91 -22.77 13.02
CA GLU A 165 6.13 -23.29 11.67
C GLU A 165 4.92 -24.07 11.14
N SER A 166 4.28 -24.89 11.99
CA SER A 166 3.05 -25.60 11.64
C SER A 166 1.90 -24.65 11.30
N VAL A 167 1.68 -23.63 12.15
CA VAL A 167 0.65 -22.60 11.92
C VAL A 167 0.92 -21.84 10.63
N LYS A 168 2.18 -21.50 10.36
CA LYS A 168 2.56 -20.82 9.12
C LYS A 168 2.25 -21.68 7.89
N ALA A 169 2.56 -22.97 7.92
CA ALA A 169 2.27 -23.89 6.82
C ALA A 169 0.77 -24.02 6.55
N GLU A 170 -0.04 -24.07 7.61
CA GLU A 170 -1.49 -24.13 7.52
C GLU A 170 -2.09 -22.85 6.94
N LEU A 171 -1.65 -21.68 7.41
CA LEU A 171 -2.05 -20.38 6.85
C LEU A 171 -1.69 -20.26 5.36
N VAL A 172 -0.50 -20.73 4.96
CA VAL A 172 -0.10 -20.76 3.54
C VAL A 172 -1.07 -21.60 2.72
N LYS A 173 -1.51 -22.76 3.24
CA LYS A 173 -2.47 -23.62 2.56
C LYS A 173 -3.86 -22.98 2.43
N ILE A 174 -4.31 -22.24 3.45
CA ILE A 174 -5.61 -21.55 3.45
C ILE A 174 -5.63 -20.37 2.48
N ILE A 175 -4.54 -19.61 2.42
CA ILE A 175 -4.43 -18.44 1.55
C ILE A 175 -4.10 -18.86 0.10
N ALA A 176 -3.61 -20.09 -0.12
CA ALA A 176 -3.27 -20.61 -1.42
C ALA A 176 -4.48 -20.62 -2.37
N LEU A 177 -4.34 -19.89 -3.47
CA LEU A 177 -5.38 -19.76 -4.48
C LEU A 177 -5.36 -20.91 -5.48
N HIS A 178 -6.54 -21.32 -5.92
CA HIS A 178 -6.70 -22.28 -7.01
C HIS A 178 -6.03 -21.78 -8.31
N SER A 179 -5.41 -22.67 -9.09
CA SER A 179 -4.63 -22.33 -10.30
C SER A 179 -5.38 -21.41 -11.28
N ARG A 180 -6.66 -21.69 -11.52
CA ARG A 180 -7.57 -20.88 -12.37
C ARG A 180 -7.71 -19.41 -11.96
N VAL A 181 -7.60 -19.08 -10.67
CA VAL A 181 -7.78 -17.70 -10.17
C VAL A 181 -6.47 -16.98 -9.90
N LYS A 182 -5.31 -17.68 -9.94
CA LYS A 182 -4.00 -17.06 -9.67
C LYS A 182 -3.64 -15.91 -10.60
N LYS A 183 -4.15 -15.92 -11.83
CA LYS A 183 -3.88 -14.87 -12.85
C LYS A 183 -5.04 -13.88 -12.99
N VAL A 184 -6.01 -13.90 -12.08
CA VAL A 184 -7.22 -13.07 -12.12
C VAL A 184 -7.23 -12.13 -10.92
N MET A 185 -7.72 -10.90 -11.11
CA MET A 185 -7.96 -9.95 -10.02
C MET A 185 -9.24 -10.29 -9.25
N TYR A 186 -9.33 -11.49 -8.68
CA TYR A 186 -10.53 -11.99 -7.96
C TYR A 186 -10.89 -11.20 -6.69
N TYR A 187 -9.97 -10.35 -6.23
CA TYR A 187 -10.10 -9.44 -5.10
C TYR A 187 -10.71 -8.07 -5.49
N ALA A 188 -10.81 -7.78 -6.79
CA ALA A 188 -11.47 -6.58 -7.31
C ALA A 188 -12.98 -6.63 -7.02
#